data_AF-A0A5K4F9H7-F1
#
_entry.id   AF-A0A5K4F9H7-F1
#
_cell.length_a   1.000
_cell.length_b   1.000
_cell.length_c   1.000
_cell.angle_alpha   90.00
_cell.angle_beta   90.00
_cell.angle_gamma   90.00
#
_symmetry.space_group_name_H-M   'P 1'
#
loop_
_entity.id
_entity.type
_entity.pdbx_description
1 polymer ?
#
loop_
_entity_poly.entity_id
_entity_poly.type
_entity_poly.pdbx_seq_one_letter_code
_entity_poly.pdbx_strand_id
1 'polypeptide(L)'
;MQRVPGLLQDEMARKKSVLSYHYYCWLLQSTPATEHMPSWKRYLCDQLLLNYTFKNVRSIVQSTGGGRFLTEFGLCLPDGNPESINTVECNAVLNAADRNFESWTYWDGYELFSNLNVENISLKSFSRTYPQSTAGQPVQLRFDVDSGVFYYAFVPTQKNCTNVNSTLLVAEIFVPMSIHYPHGMRTRFIPEQLNYKVYENNTNLIFVYMPCTLIKTNIELIEITIIPNQN
;
A
#
# COMPACT_ATOMS: atom_id res chain seq x y z
N MET A 1 5.91 -5.75 25.36
CA MET A 1 5.91 -4.30 25.68
C MET A 1 4.49 -3.92 26.08
N GLN A 2 4.28 -3.16 27.17
CA GLN A 2 2.92 -2.86 27.68
C GLN A 2 2.50 -1.39 27.51
N ARG A 3 3.40 -0.52 27.03
CA ARG A 3 3.15 0.91 26.83
C ARG A 3 4.13 1.48 25.81
N VAL A 4 3.75 2.60 25.18
CA VAL A 4 4.68 3.45 24.44
C VAL A 4 5.62 4.21 25.39
N PRO A 5 6.84 4.55 24.95
CA PRO A 5 7.68 5.52 25.66
C PRO A 5 6.94 6.84 25.91
N GLY A 6 7.21 7.51 27.03
CA GLY A 6 6.59 8.80 27.39
C GLY A 6 5.17 8.73 27.95
N LEU A 7 4.51 7.56 27.96
CA LEU A 7 3.12 7.44 28.44
C LEU A 7 2.91 7.89 29.89
N LEU A 8 3.92 7.72 30.76
CA LEU A 8 3.81 8.14 32.15
C LEU A 8 3.83 9.67 32.33
N GLN A 9 4.29 10.38 31.32
CA GLN A 9 4.44 11.83 31.32
C GLN A 9 3.38 12.53 30.44
N ASP A 10 2.95 11.89 29.36
CA ASP A 10 1.92 12.36 28.44
C ASP A 10 0.95 11.23 28.08
N GLU A 11 -0.30 11.34 28.53
CA GLU A 11 -1.37 10.38 28.18
C GLU A 11 -1.65 10.34 26.67
N MET A 12 -1.34 11.42 25.94
CA MET A 12 -1.48 11.51 24.50
C MET A 12 -0.30 10.91 23.73
N ALA A 13 0.76 10.43 24.40
CA ALA A 13 1.91 9.80 23.76
C ALA A 13 1.48 8.67 22.81
N ARG A 14 0.46 7.88 23.18
CA ARG A 14 -0.09 6.80 22.33
C ARG A 14 -0.66 7.30 21.01
N LYS A 15 -1.19 8.52 20.95
CA LYS A 15 -1.78 9.08 19.71
C LYS A 15 -0.73 9.67 18.77
N LYS A 16 0.51 9.81 19.23
CA LYS A 16 1.62 10.45 18.51
C LYS A 16 2.84 9.54 18.33
N SER A 17 2.77 8.30 18.82
CA SER A 17 3.84 7.31 18.71
C SER A 17 3.61 6.37 17.54
N VAL A 18 4.69 5.97 16.88
CA VAL A 18 4.68 4.99 15.79
C VAL A 18 5.75 3.94 16.08
N LEU A 19 5.39 2.66 16.04
CA LEU A 19 6.35 1.56 16.11
C LEU A 19 7.09 1.48 14.77
N SER A 20 8.37 1.87 14.77
CA SER A 20 9.31 1.62 13.67
C SER A 20 9.89 0.23 13.82
N TYR A 21 9.88 -0.54 12.74
CA TYR A 21 10.43 -1.89 12.70
C TYR A 21 10.97 -2.23 11.32
N HIS A 22 11.90 -3.18 11.28
CA HIS A 22 12.56 -3.63 10.06
C HIS A 22 12.14 -5.09 9.77
N TYR A 23 12.17 -5.49 8.50
CA TYR A 23 11.98 -6.88 8.10
C TYR A 23 13.01 -7.30 7.06
N TYR A 24 13.65 -8.44 7.33
CA TYR A 24 14.51 -9.14 6.38
C TYR A 24 14.30 -10.64 6.52
N CYS A 25 14.10 -11.36 5.41
CA CYS A 25 14.21 -12.81 5.47
C CYS A 25 15.68 -13.23 5.58
N TRP A 26 16.11 -13.57 6.80
CA TRP A 26 17.49 -13.96 7.10
C TRP A 26 17.98 -15.18 6.30
N LEU A 27 17.07 -16.03 5.81
CA LEU A 27 17.38 -17.17 4.93
C LEU A 27 17.95 -16.78 3.57
N LEU A 28 17.79 -15.51 3.17
CA LEU A 28 18.22 -14.99 1.87
C LEU A 28 19.61 -14.34 1.93
N GLN A 29 20.13 -14.01 3.12
CA GLN A 29 21.35 -13.22 3.28
C GLN A 29 22.60 -13.86 2.65
N SER A 30 22.66 -15.19 2.59
CA SER A 30 23.81 -15.93 2.05
C SER A 30 23.62 -16.43 0.62
N THR A 31 22.49 -16.09 -0.03
CA THR A 31 22.17 -16.55 -1.39
C THR A 31 22.18 -15.35 -2.35
N PRO A 32 22.85 -15.43 -3.51
CA PRO A 32 22.77 -14.39 -4.52
C PRO A 32 21.31 -14.11 -4.90
N ALA A 33 20.89 -12.85 -4.84
CA ALA A 33 19.48 -12.48 -5.01
C ALA A 33 18.96 -12.67 -6.45
N THR A 34 19.86 -12.85 -7.42
CA THR A 34 19.52 -13.16 -8.82
C THR A 34 19.17 -14.63 -9.05
N GLU A 35 19.45 -15.51 -8.09
CA GLU A 35 19.11 -16.94 -8.20
C GLU A 35 17.60 -17.18 -8.10
N HIS A 36 17.14 -18.28 -8.68
CA HIS A 36 15.76 -18.74 -8.56
C HIS A 36 15.41 -19.03 -7.08
N MET A 37 14.30 -18.48 -6.59
CA MET A 37 13.82 -18.69 -5.22
C MET A 37 13.31 -20.12 -5.03
N PRO A 38 14.00 -21.00 -4.27
CA PRO A 38 13.52 -22.35 -4.01
C PRO A 38 12.18 -22.32 -3.26
N SER A 39 11.25 -23.22 -3.62
CA SER A 39 9.88 -23.21 -3.07
C SER A 39 9.83 -23.30 -1.54
N TRP A 40 10.77 -24.03 -0.93
CA TRP A 40 10.85 -24.14 0.53
C TRP A 40 11.32 -22.84 1.20
N LYS A 41 12.26 -22.10 0.60
CA LYS A 41 12.68 -20.77 1.09
C LYS A 41 11.54 -19.79 0.97
N ARG A 42 10.87 -19.78 -0.20
CA ARG A 42 9.67 -18.96 -0.43
C ARG A 42 8.60 -19.21 0.63
N TYR A 43 8.30 -20.46 0.94
CA TYR A 43 7.31 -20.78 1.98
C TYR A 43 7.74 -20.25 3.35
N LEU A 44 9.00 -20.47 3.77
CA LEU A 44 9.50 -20.00 5.05
C LEU A 44 9.53 -18.46 5.15
N CYS A 45 10.01 -17.77 4.13
CA CYS A 45 10.02 -16.30 4.08
C CYS A 45 8.59 -15.74 4.03
N ASP A 46 7.82 -16.06 2.99
CA ASP A 46 6.54 -15.42 2.68
C ASP A 46 5.43 -15.82 3.65
N GLN A 47 5.32 -17.12 3.95
CA GLN A 47 4.16 -17.67 4.65
C GLN A 47 4.37 -17.76 6.16
N LEU A 48 5.62 -17.89 6.62
CA LEU A 48 5.93 -18.02 8.04
C LEU A 48 6.56 -16.75 8.62
N LEU A 49 7.77 -16.39 8.22
CA LEU A 49 8.54 -15.30 8.84
C LEU A 49 7.88 -13.93 8.61
N LEU A 50 7.48 -13.62 7.39
CA LEU A 50 6.82 -12.37 7.03
C LEU A 50 5.49 -12.24 7.77
N ASN A 51 4.63 -13.26 7.69
CA ASN A 51 3.34 -13.27 8.38
C ASN A 51 3.50 -13.17 9.91
N TYR A 52 4.49 -13.85 10.49
CA TYR A 52 4.78 -13.77 11.92
C TYR A 52 5.18 -12.35 12.32
N THR A 53 6.03 -11.69 11.53
CA THR A 53 6.47 -10.31 11.76
C THR A 53 5.28 -9.35 11.78
N PHE A 54 4.46 -9.35 10.73
CA PHE A 54 3.29 -8.46 10.64
C PHE A 54 2.26 -8.73 11.75
N LYS A 55 2.03 -10.00 12.12
CA LYS A 55 1.16 -10.37 13.25
C LYS A 55 1.69 -9.85 14.57
N ASN A 56 3.00 -9.98 14.83
CA ASN A 56 3.61 -9.50 16.06
C ASN A 56 3.57 -7.99 16.18
N VAL A 57 3.93 -7.25 15.12
CA VAL A 57 3.85 -5.78 15.10
C VAL A 57 2.43 -5.32 15.39
N ARG A 58 1.43 -5.95 14.76
CA ARG A 58 0.01 -5.66 15.03
C ARG A 58 -0.35 -5.93 16.49
N SER A 59 0.05 -7.06 17.05
CA SER A 59 -0.20 -7.41 18.46
C SER A 59 0.46 -6.44 19.43
N ILE A 60 1.68 -5.99 19.14
CA ILE A 60 2.39 -5.00 19.95
C ILE A 60 1.59 -3.69 19.96
N VAL A 61 1.24 -3.15 18.79
CA VAL A 61 0.49 -1.90 18.68
C VAL A 61 -0.91 -2.00 19.31
N GLN A 62 -1.59 -3.14 19.21
CA GLN A 62 -2.85 -3.37 19.92
C GLN A 62 -2.70 -3.24 21.44
N SER A 63 -1.57 -3.69 22.00
CA SER A 63 -1.30 -3.60 23.44
C SER A 63 -0.78 -2.23 23.88
N THR A 64 0.04 -1.57 23.06
CA THR A 64 0.71 -0.31 23.44
C THR A 64 -0.06 0.94 23.04
N GLY A 65 -0.89 0.86 22.00
CA GLY A 65 -1.34 2.00 21.21
C GLY A 65 -0.28 2.49 20.22
N GLY A 66 -0.64 3.47 19.39
CA GLY A 66 0.24 4.04 18.36
C GLY A 66 -0.08 3.60 16.93
N GLY A 67 0.69 4.13 16.00
CA GLY A 67 0.80 3.61 14.63
C GLY A 67 1.90 2.56 14.51
N ARG A 68 2.10 2.07 13.29
CA ARG A 68 3.22 1.21 12.89
C ARG A 68 3.73 1.67 11.54
N PHE A 69 5.03 1.48 11.31
CA PHE A 69 5.68 1.82 10.07
C PHE A 69 6.86 0.87 9.83
N LEU A 70 6.88 0.19 8.68
CA LEU A 70 7.98 -0.66 8.25
C LEU A 70 9.11 0.24 7.74
N THR A 71 10.00 0.69 8.62
CA THR A 71 11.05 1.65 8.26
C THR A 71 12.15 1.05 7.40
N GLU A 72 12.21 -0.27 7.29
CA GLU A 72 13.25 -0.91 6.48
C GLU A 72 12.85 -2.32 6.04
N PHE A 73 13.05 -2.59 4.77
CA PHE A 73 13.17 -3.93 4.20
C PHE A 73 14.07 -3.84 2.97
N GLY A 74 14.68 -4.96 2.57
CA GLY A 74 15.62 -4.95 1.45
C GLY A 74 16.19 -6.34 1.16
N LEU A 75 17.43 -6.36 0.66
CA LEU A 75 18.09 -7.55 0.09
C LEU A 75 17.35 -8.12 -1.13
N CYS A 76 16.58 -7.26 -1.80
CA CYS A 76 15.85 -7.58 -3.01
C CYS A 76 15.78 -6.33 -3.89
N LEU A 77 16.07 -6.47 -5.17
CA LEU A 77 15.86 -5.43 -6.18
C LEU A 77 15.34 -6.12 -7.44
N PRO A 78 14.08 -5.92 -7.85
CA PRO A 78 13.51 -6.67 -8.98
C PRO A 78 14.38 -6.52 -10.23
N ASP A 79 14.72 -7.64 -10.86
CA ASP A 79 15.70 -7.72 -11.95
C ASP A 79 15.07 -8.16 -13.29
N GLY A 80 13.74 -8.19 -13.34
CA GLY A 80 12.96 -8.63 -14.50
C GLY A 80 12.79 -10.15 -14.60
N ASN A 81 13.47 -10.93 -13.77
CA ASN A 81 13.19 -12.36 -13.63
C ASN A 81 12.09 -12.57 -12.56
N PRO A 82 10.88 -13.03 -12.92
CA PRO A 82 9.78 -13.20 -11.95
C PRO A 82 10.03 -14.30 -10.91
N GLU A 83 11.02 -15.17 -11.14
CA GLU A 83 11.36 -16.27 -10.24
C GLU A 83 12.61 -16.01 -9.39
N SER A 84 13.32 -14.92 -9.63
CA SER A 84 14.51 -14.56 -8.83
C SER A 84 14.13 -14.23 -7.39
N ILE A 85 15.04 -14.48 -6.46
CA ILE A 85 14.90 -14.07 -5.05
C ILE A 85 14.59 -12.57 -4.96
N ASN A 86 15.28 -11.76 -5.77
CA ASN A 86 15.05 -10.33 -5.95
C ASN A 86 13.58 -9.98 -6.18
N THR A 87 12.97 -10.54 -7.22
CA THR A 87 11.59 -10.18 -7.57
C THR A 87 10.59 -10.81 -6.60
N VAL A 88 10.82 -12.05 -6.19
CA VAL A 88 9.90 -12.79 -5.32
C VAL A 88 9.83 -12.15 -3.92
N GLU A 89 10.96 -11.88 -3.27
CA GLU A 89 10.99 -11.30 -1.93
C GLU A 89 10.39 -9.89 -1.90
N CYS A 90 10.79 -9.02 -2.84
CA CYS A 90 10.26 -7.65 -2.90
C CYS A 90 8.75 -7.63 -3.10
N ASN A 91 8.24 -8.46 -4.02
CA ASN A 91 6.80 -8.56 -4.22
C ASN A 91 6.10 -9.16 -3.00
N ALA A 92 6.69 -10.13 -2.31
CA ALA A 92 6.12 -10.73 -1.11
C ALA A 92 5.95 -9.69 0.01
N VAL A 93 7.00 -8.91 0.30
CA VAL A 93 7.00 -7.88 1.35
C VAL A 93 6.00 -6.76 1.01
N LEU A 94 6.03 -6.23 -0.21
CA LEU A 94 5.13 -5.16 -0.63
C LEU A 94 3.66 -5.62 -0.64
N ASN A 95 3.38 -6.83 -1.11
CA ASN A 95 2.03 -7.40 -1.03
C ASN A 95 1.59 -7.62 0.42
N ALA A 96 2.50 -7.99 1.33
CA ALA A 96 2.18 -8.11 2.75
C ALA A 96 1.91 -6.76 3.39
N ALA A 97 2.66 -5.72 3.01
CA ALA A 97 2.41 -4.35 3.46
C ALA A 97 1.01 -3.89 3.04
N ASP A 98 0.62 -4.09 1.78
CA ASP A 98 -0.73 -3.77 1.28
C ASP A 98 -1.82 -4.53 2.06
N ARG A 99 -1.68 -5.85 2.22
CA ARG A 99 -2.63 -6.69 2.97
C ARG A 99 -2.80 -6.25 4.43
N ASN A 100 -1.77 -5.65 5.00
CA ASN A 100 -1.78 -5.15 6.36
C ASN A 100 -2.10 -3.66 6.44
N PHE A 101 -2.26 -2.94 5.33
CA PHE A 101 -2.34 -1.48 5.31
C PHE A 101 -1.18 -0.83 6.10
N GLU A 102 0.03 -1.23 5.74
CA GLU A 102 1.28 -0.80 6.37
C GLU A 102 2.09 0.11 5.42
N SER A 103 2.51 1.27 5.92
CA SER A 103 3.45 2.12 5.20
C SER A 103 4.88 1.62 5.37
N TRP A 104 5.74 1.91 4.39
CA TRP A 104 7.10 1.37 4.38
C TRP A 104 8.13 2.34 3.78
N THR A 105 9.39 2.10 4.11
CA THR A 105 10.57 2.65 3.42
C THR A 105 11.54 1.51 3.06
N TYR A 106 12.09 1.57 1.84
CA TYR A 106 12.95 0.52 1.28
C TYR A 106 14.45 0.81 1.52
N TRP A 107 15.23 -0.24 1.74
CA TRP A 107 16.69 -0.22 1.90
C TRP A 107 17.41 -0.93 0.74
N ASP A 108 18.27 -0.27 -0.03
CA ASP A 108 18.41 1.19 -0.11
C ASP A 108 18.15 1.70 -1.53
N GLY A 109 17.80 2.97 -1.62
CA GLY A 109 17.47 3.59 -2.90
C GLY A 109 18.69 3.94 -3.76
N TYR A 110 19.93 3.69 -3.33
CA TYR A 110 21.12 4.19 -4.01
C TYR A 110 21.18 3.72 -5.48
N GLU A 111 20.87 2.45 -5.70
CA GLU A 111 20.84 1.84 -7.05
C GLU A 111 19.61 2.28 -7.86
N LEU A 112 18.49 2.62 -7.20
CA LEU A 112 17.26 3.10 -7.86
C LEU A 112 17.38 4.55 -8.35
N PHE A 113 18.02 5.43 -7.57
CA PHE A 113 17.99 6.88 -7.82
C PHE A 113 19.12 7.39 -8.73
N SER A 114 20.24 6.68 -8.82
CA SER A 114 21.41 7.16 -9.59
C SER A 114 21.19 7.18 -11.11
N ASN A 115 20.29 6.34 -11.64
CA ASN A 115 19.94 6.27 -13.07
C ASN A 115 18.42 6.02 -13.27
N LEU A 116 17.59 6.86 -12.67
CA LEU A 116 16.13 6.74 -12.68
C LEU A 116 15.58 6.78 -14.12
N ASN A 117 15.38 5.60 -14.71
CA ASN A 117 14.71 5.40 -15.99
C ASN A 117 13.35 4.78 -15.71
N VAL A 118 12.27 5.37 -16.23
CA VAL A 118 10.90 4.87 -16.06
C VAL A 118 10.71 3.48 -16.70
N GLU A 119 11.55 3.13 -17.68
CA GLU A 119 11.60 1.79 -18.27
C GLU A 119 12.36 0.77 -17.40
N ASN A 120 12.93 1.19 -16.28
CA ASN A 120 13.65 0.30 -15.39
C ASN A 120 12.66 -0.67 -14.73
N ILE A 121 12.81 -1.95 -15.07
CA ILE A 121 11.97 -3.05 -14.56
C ILE A 121 11.98 -3.13 -13.03
N SER A 122 13.06 -2.70 -12.38
CA SER A 122 13.16 -2.63 -10.91
C SER A 122 12.12 -1.72 -10.29
N LEU A 123 11.69 -0.66 -10.99
CA LEU A 123 10.68 0.28 -10.50
C LEU A 123 9.26 -0.32 -10.50
N LYS A 124 9.01 -1.39 -11.26
CA LYS A 124 7.67 -1.95 -11.44
C LYS A 124 7.05 -2.38 -10.11
N SER A 125 7.81 -3.07 -9.24
CA SER A 125 7.33 -3.52 -7.93
C SER A 125 7.03 -2.39 -6.96
N PHE A 126 7.89 -1.36 -6.94
CA PHE A 126 7.78 -0.22 -6.02
C PHE A 126 6.76 0.84 -6.48
N SER A 127 6.55 0.97 -7.79
CA SER A 127 5.60 1.93 -8.35
C SER A 127 4.20 1.34 -8.31
N ARG A 128 3.56 1.42 -7.16
CA ARG A 128 2.25 0.79 -6.90
C ARG A 128 1.14 1.83 -6.98
N THR A 129 -0.06 1.42 -7.37
CA THR A 129 -1.25 2.25 -7.09
C THR A 129 -1.60 2.14 -5.62
N TYR A 130 -1.74 3.27 -4.92
CA TYR A 130 -2.07 3.27 -3.49
C TYR A 130 -2.82 4.55 -3.08
N PRO A 131 -3.70 4.48 -2.06
CA PRO A 131 -4.32 5.67 -1.48
C PRO A 131 -3.29 6.48 -0.69
N GLN A 132 -3.03 7.72 -1.10
CA GLN A 132 -2.21 8.67 -0.33
C GLN A 132 -2.99 9.24 0.86
N SER A 133 -4.30 9.41 0.69
CA SER A 133 -5.21 9.90 1.72
C SER A 133 -6.59 9.25 1.55
N THR A 134 -7.31 9.06 2.67
CA THR A 134 -8.67 8.50 2.68
C THR A 134 -9.50 9.14 3.79
N ALA A 135 -10.70 9.62 3.46
CA ALA A 135 -11.68 10.13 4.42
C ALA A 135 -12.52 8.98 5.02
N GLY A 136 -11.83 8.03 5.66
CA GLY A 136 -12.46 6.80 6.10
C GLY A 136 -11.50 5.86 6.82
N GLN A 137 -12.03 4.73 7.26
CA GLN A 137 -11.26 3.65 7.84
C GLN A 137 -10.95 2.60 6.76
N PRO A 138 -9.67 2.40 6.38
CA PRO A 138 -9.26 1.37 5.43
C PRO A 138 -9.69 -0.02 5.88
N VAL A 139 -10.20 -0.82 4.95
CA VAL A 139 -10.63 -2.21 5.18
C VAL A 139 -9.74 -3.19 4.43
N GLN A 140 -9.48 -2.93 3.15
CA GLN A 140 -8.70 -3.83 2.30
C GLN A 140 -7.99 -3.04 1.22
N LEU A 141 -6.72 -3.39 0.98
CA LEU A 141 -5.90 -2.86 -0.10
C LEU A 141 -5.22 -4.02 -0.82
N ARG A 142 -5.25 -4.00 -2.14
CA ARG A 142 -4.53 -4.94 -3.00
C ARG A 142 -4.09 -4.24 -4.27
N PHE A 143 -2.82 -4.38 -4.61
CA PHE A 143 -2.28 -4.03 -5.92
C PHE A 143 -1.60 -5.27 -6.52
N ASP A 144 -2.01 -5.62 -7.73
CA ASP A 144 -1.40 -6.70 -8.50
C ASP A 144 -0.36 -6.08 -9.44
N VAL A 145 0.92 -6.30 -9.14
CA VAL A 145 2.04 -5.71 -9.88
C VAL A 145 2.12 -6.20 -11.32
N ASP A 146 1.65 -7.40 -11.62
CA ASP A 146 1.80 -7.99 -12.95
C ASP A 146 0.74 -7.45 -13.90
N SER A 147 -0.51 -7.41 -13.44
CA SER A 147 -1.66 -6.95 -14.21
C SER A 147 -1.96 -5.45 -14.05
N GLY A 148 -1.33 -4.77 -13.09
CA GLY A 148 -1.64 -3.39 -12.73
C GLY A 148 -3.01 -3.21 -12.07
N VAL A 149 -3.74 -4.28 -11.74
CA VAL A 149 -5.07 -4.19 -11.15
C VAL A 149 -4.98 -3.76 -9.69
N PHE A 150 -5.65 -2.65 -9.37
CA PHE A 150 -5.78 -2.11 -8.03
C PHE A 150 -7.19 -2.32 -7.48
N TYR A 151 -7.27 -2.70 -6.21
CA TYR A 151 -8.51 -2.76 -5.44
C TYR A 151 -8.30 -2.13 -4.06
N TYR A 152 -9.22 -1.26 -3.67
CA TYR A 152 -9.22 -0.62 -2.36
C TYR A 152 -10.64 -0.48 -1.82
N ALA A 153 -10.81 -0.81 -0.53
CA ALA A 153 -12.07 -0.67 0.17
C ALA A 153 -11.89 0.00 1.53
N PHE A 154 -12.83 0.86 1.90
CA PHE A 154 -12.83 1.58 3.17
C PHE A 154 -14.25 1.94 3.63
N VAL A 155 -14.41 2.12 4.94
CA VAL A 155 -15.65 2.61 5.55
C VAL A 155 -15.56 4.14 5.66
N PRO A 156 -16.47 4.92 5.04
CA PRO A 156 -16.42 6.38 5.13
C PRO A 156 -16.68 6.84 6.56
N THR A 157 -15.87 7.79 7.05
CA THR A 157 -16.07 8.39 8.40
C THR A 157 -17.04 9.55 8.38
N GLN A 158 -17.14 10.26 7.25
CA GLN A 158 -18.04 11.39 7.11
C GLN A 158 -19.49 10.92 6.91
N LYS A 159 -20.35 11.21 7.91
CA LYS A 159 -21.76 10.83 7.90
C LYS A 159 -22.74 11.97 7.60
N ASN A 160 -22.24 13.19 7.43
CA ASN A 160 -23.06 14.37 7.19
C ASN A 160 -22.53 15.21 6.03
N CYS A 161 -23.43 15.83 5.28
CA CYS A 161 -23.13 16.87 4.30
C CYS A 161 -23.92 18.14 4.60
N THR A 162 -23.29 19.29 4.43
CA THR A 162 -23.93 20.61 4.61
C THR A 162 -24.77 21.02 3.40
N ASN A 163 -24.42 20.58 2.19
CA ASN A 163 -25.15 20.86 0.96
C ASN A 163 -25.37 19.58 0.14
N VAL A 164 -26.63 19.23 -0.14
CA VAL A 164 -27.00 18.00 -0.86
C VAL A 164 -26.45 17.96 -2.29
N ASN A 165 -26.25 19.13 -2.92
CA ASN A 165 -25.71 19.25 -4.28
C ASN A 165 -24.18 19.26 -4.32
N SER A 166 -23.50 19.13 -3.18
CA SER A 166 -22.04 19.10 -3.12
C SER A 166 -21.48 17.67 -3.21
N THR A 167 -20.18 17.60 -3.45
CA THR A 167 -19.41 16.35 -3.48
C THR A 167 -18.30 16.44 -2.44
N LEU A 168 -18.02 15.34 -1.76
CA LEU A 168 -16.94 15.23 -0.79
C LEU A 168 -15.75 14.49 -1.41
N LEU A 169 -14.54 15.02 -1.22
CA LEU A 169 -13.32 14.26 -1.50
C LEU A 169 -13.20 13.12 -0.48
N VAL A 170 -13.16 11.87 -0.96
CA VAL A 170 -13.11 10.69 -0.11
C VAL A 170 -11.82 9.90 -0.21
N ALA A 171 -11.09 10.01 -1.32
CA ALA A 171 -9.77 9.41 -1.46
C ALA A 171 -8.90 10.19 -2.44
N GLU A 172 -7.60 10.24 -2.14
CA GLU A 172 -6.54 10.69 -3.04
C GLU A 172 -5.68 9.46 -3.36
N ILE A 173 -5.57 9.09 -4.63
CA ILE A 173 -4.94 7.84 -5.04
C ILE A 173 -3.83 8.15 -6.03
N PHE A 174 -2.61 7.70 -5.71
CA PHE A 174 -1.50 7.72 -6.64
C PHE A 174 -1.67 6.57 -7.64
N VAL A 175 -1.52 6.87 -8.93
CA VAL A 175 -1.66 5.95 -10.06
C VAL A 175 -0.41 6.09 -10.94
N PRO A 176 0.52 5.13 -10.97
CA PRO A 176 1.74 5.20 -11.76
C PRO A 176 1.46 5.02 -13.26
N MET A 177 1.00 6.08 -13.93
CA MET A 177 0.48 6.05 -15.29
C MET A 177 1.50 5.49 -16.28
N SER A 178 2.74 5.94 -16.23
CA SER A 178 3.78 5.53 -17.19
C SER A 178 4.25 4.08 -17.02
N ILE A 179 3.99 3.44 -15.87
CA ILE A 179 4.55 2.11 -15.55
C ILE A 179 3.46 1.03 -15.67
N HIS A 180 2.29 1.26 -15.07
CA HIS A 180 1.23 0.25 -15.02
C HIS A 180 -0.01 0.60 -15.87
N TYR A 181 -0.13 1.84 -16.33
CA TYR A 181 -1.30 2.30 -17.09
C TYR A 181 -0.90 3.11 -18.36
N PRO A 182 0.05 2.63 -19.18
CA PRO A 182 0.58 3.42 -20.31
C PRO A 182 -0.48 3.76 -21.37
N HIS A 183 -1.56 2.98 -21.43
CA HIS A 183 -2.71 3.17 -22.34
C HIS A 183 -3.95 3.75 -21.61
N GLY A 184 -3.74 4.28 -20.42
CA GLY A 184 -4.80 4.76 -19.54
C GLY A 184 -5.40 3.65 -18.67
N MET A 185 -6.44 4.04 -17.95
CA MET A 185 -7.11 3.20 -16.96
C MET A 185 -8.63 3.30 -17.08
N ARG A 186 -9.32 2.28 -16.60
CA ARG A 186 -10.76 2.27 -16.34
C ARG A 186 -11.01 2.04 -14.86
N THR A 187 -12.09 2.63 -14.34
CA THR A 187 -12.46 2.51 -12.94
C THR A 187 -13.79 1.78 -12.78
N ARG A 188 -13.94 1.08 -11.65
CA ARG A 188 -15.22 0.55 -11.17
C ARG A 188 -15.37 0.96 -9.71
N PHE A 189 -16.52 1.55 -9.40
CA PHE A 189 -16.82 2.02 -8.05
C PHE A 189 -18.02 1.30 -7.48
N ILE A 190 -17.97 1.07 -6.17
CA ILE A 190 -19.14 0.72 -5.36
C ILE A 190 -19.16 1.72 -4.21
N PRO A 191 -20.22 2.53 -4.08
CA PRO A 191 -21.36 2.65 -4.99
C PRO A 191 -21.00 3.30 -6.34
N GLU A 192 -21.80 3.06 -7.39
CA GLU A 192 -21.49 3.48 -8.78
C GLU A 192 -21.55 5.00 -9.00
N GLN A 193 -22.21 5.74 -8.11
CA GLN A 193 -22.35 7.20 -8.20
C GLN A 193 -21.10 7.96 -7.73
N LEU A 194 -20.07 7.26 -7.26
CA LEU A 194 -18.75 7.88 -7.07
C LEU A 194 -18.22 8.36 -8.41
N ASN A 195 -17.55 9.50 -8.39
CA ASN A 195 -16.83 10.00 -9.55
C ASN A 195 -15.37 10.27 -9.19
N TYR A 196 -14.53 10.43 -10.19
CA TYR A 196 -13.15 10.82 -9.97
C TYR A 196 -12.74 11.93 -10.92
N LYS A 197 -11.70 12.66 -10.53
CA LYS A 197 -10.97 13.61 -11.38
C LYS A 197 -9.50 13.25 -11.37
N VAL A 198 -8.87 13.27 -12.53
CA VAL A 198 -7.41 13.27 -12.63
C VAL A 198 -6.92 14.68 -12.28
N TYR A 199 -5.86 14.78 -11.48
CA TYR A 199 -5.32 16.08 -11.10
C TYR A 199 -4.68 16.76 -12.33
N GLU A 200 -5.08 18.00 -12.61
CA GLU A 200 -4.67 18.74 -13.81
C GLU A 200 -3.15 18.87 -13.93
N ASN A 201 -2.44 18.98 -12.81
CA ASN A 201 -1.00 19.17 -12.77
C ASN A 201 -0.20 17.87 -12.58
N ASN A 202 -0.87 16.74 -12.34
CA ASN A 202 -0.21 15.44 -12.18
C ASN A 202 -1.17 14.31 -12.56
N THR A 203 -0.96 13.73 -13.75
CA THR A 203 -1.75 12.61 -14.25
C THR A 203 -1.64 11.35 -13.39
N ASN A 204 -0.62 11.28 -12.52
CA ASN A 204 -0.45 10.17 -11.58
C ASN A 204 -1.24 10.34 -10.27
N LEU A 205 -2.11 11.35 -10.16
CA LEU A 205 -2.94 11.54 -8.98
C LEU A 205 -4.41 11.64 -9.38
N ILE A 206 -5.25 10.83 -8.74
CA ILE A 206 -6.69 10.92 -8.88
C ILE A 206 -7.36 11.25 -7.56
N PHE A 207 -8.41 12.05 -7.66
CA PHE A 207 -9.28 12.44 -6.56
C PHE A 207 -10.64 11.77 -6.75
N VAL A 208 -11.04 10.96 -5.78
CA VAL A 208 -12.34 10.27 -5.78
C VAL A 208 -13.32 11.04 -4.92
N TYR A 209 -14.48 11.35 -5.47
CA TYR A 209 -15.52 12.12 -4.82
C TYR A 209 -16.80 11.33 -4.62
N MET A 210 -17.42 11.51 -3.45
CA MET A 210 -18.72 10.98 -3.11
C MET A 210 -19.77 12.09 -3.12
N PRO A 211 -20.86 11.98 -3.90
CA PRO A 211 -21.98 12.92 -3.83
C PRO A 211 -22.67 12.87 -2.47
N CYS A 212 -23.08 14.02 -1.95
CA CYS A 212 -23.73 14.10 -0.64
C CYS A 212 -25.08 13.36 -0.55
N THR A 213 -25.74 13.11 -1.69
CA THR A 213 -26.96 12.30 -1.76
C THR A 213 -26.75 10.87 -1.26
N LEU A 214 -25.55 10.33 -1.47
CA LEU A 214 -25.18 8.98 -1.06
C LEU A 214 -24.99 8.83 0.45
N ILE A 215 -24.62 9.90 1.16
CA ILE A 215 -24.43 9.86 2.62
C ILE A 215 -25.72 9.50 3.36
N LYS A 216 -26.87 9.93 2.85
CA LYS A 216 -28.18 9.63 3.43
C LYS A 216 -28.57 8.14 3.31
N THR A 217 -27.86 7.39 2.49
CA THR A 217 -28.17 5.97 2.24
C THR A 217 -27.45 5.01 3.18
N ASN A 218 -26.71 5.51 4.19
CA ASN A 218 -25.91 4.71 5.11
C ASN A 218 -24.95 3.77 4.38
N ILE A 219 -24.07 4.32 3.53
CA ILE A 219 -23.03 3.52 2.89
C ILE A 219 -22.11 2.96 3.96
N GLU A 220 -22.07 1.63 4.04
CA GLU A 220 -21.20 0.90 4.97
C GLU A 220 -19.82 0.65 4.38
N LEU A 221 -19.68 0.65 3.06
CA LEU A 221 -18.43 0.35 2.36
C LEU A 221 -18.33 1.10 1.03
N ILE A 222 -17.17 1.70 0.79
CA ILE A 222 -16.74 2.20 -0.52
C ILE A 222 -15.70 1.25 -1.06
N GLU A 223 -15.86 0.83 -2.32
CA GLU A 223 -14.89 0.03 -3.05
C GLU A 223 -14.48 0.76 -4.35
N ILE A 224 -13.19 0.75 -4.62
CA ILE A 224 -12.55 1.37 -5.77
C ILE A 224 -11.71 0.31 -6.45
N THR A 225 -12.00 0.03 -7.72
CA THR A 225 -11.15 -0.80 -8.58
C THR A 225 -10.61 0.04 -9.72
N ILE A 226 -9.31 -0.02 -9.96
CA ILE A 226 -8.65 0.62 -11.10
C ILE A 226 -7.98 -0.49 -11.92
N ILE A 227 -8.23 -0.48 -13.22
CA ILE A 227 -7.83 -1.55 -14.13
C ILE A 227 -7.13 -0.90 -15.34
N PRO A 228 -5.97 -1.38 -15.78
CA PRO A 228 -5.36 -0.91 -17.02
C PRO A 228 -6.25 -1.14 -18.24
N ASN A 229 -6.21 -0.21 -19.19
CA ASN A 229 -6.79 -0.45 -20.51
C ASN A 229 -5.94 -1.48 -21.25
N GLN A 230 -6.60 -2.41 -21.94
CA GLN A 230 -5.91 -3.33 -22.85
C GLN A 230 -5.55 -2.59 -24.14
N ASN A 231 -4.45 -3.02 -24.76
CA ASN A 231 -4.10 -2.65 -26.13
C ASN A 231 -5.06 -3.24 -27.15
#